data_AF-A0A554P8V4-F1
#
_entry.id   AF-A0A554P8V4-F1
#
_cell.length_a   1.000
_cell.length_b   1.000
_cell.length_c   1.000
_cell.angle_alpha   90.00
_cell.angle_beta   90.00
_cell.angle_gamma   90.00
#
_symmetry.space_group_name_H-M   'P 1'
#
loop_
_entity.id
_entity.type
_entity.pdbx_description
1 polymer ?
#
loop_
_entity_poly.entity_id
_entity_poly.type
_entity_poly.pdbx_seq_one_letter_code
_entity_poly.pdbx_strand_id
1 'polypeptide(L)' 'MTKHDIYDDLEGFQVWNYMECEKDEEGRETWRINVEVKRGGEAVVPVVAGDRTFADRGLAQQAGRALGAKLIAELG' A
#
# COMPACT_ATOMS: atom_id res chain seq x y z
N MET A 1 4.93 -2.16 -16.79
CA MET A 1 4.34 -2.06 -15.43
C MET A 1 5.37 -2.56 -14.44
N THR A 2 5.72 -1.73 -13.46
CA THR A 2 6.68 -2.07 -12.39
C THR A 2 5.91 -2.35 -11.11
N LYS A 3 6.27 -3.43 -10.38
CA LYS A 3 5.65 -3.78 -9.10
C LYS A 3 6.63 -3.65 -7.95
N HIS A 4 6.16 -3.13 -6.83
CA HIS A 4 6.93 -2.96 -5.61
C HIS A 4 6.08 -3.31 -4.40
N ASP A 5 6.43 -4.41 -3.76
CA ASP A 5 5.74 -4.89 -2.57
C ASP A 5 6.65 -4.67 -1.37
N ILE A 6 6.15 -3.94 -0.39
CA ILE A 6 6.86 -3.63 0.85
C ILE A 6 5.91 -3.81 2.02
N TYR A 7 6.44 -4.07 3.20
CA TYR A 7 5.65 -4.03 4.42
C TYR A 7 6.35 -3.27 5.52
N ASP A 8 5.54 -2.70 6.40
CA ASP A 8 5.97 -2.09 7.66
C ASP A 8 5.34 -2.86 8.83
N ASP A 9 6.08 -3.03 9.92
CA ASP A 9 5.53 -3.52 11.18
C ASP A 9 4.90 -2.34 11.96
N LEU A 10 3.61 -2.45 12.27
CA LEU A 10 2.86 -1.44 13.02
C LEU A 10 2.00 -2.13 14.08
N GLU A 11 2.27 -1.86 15.37
CA GLU A 11 1.45 -2.37 16.50
C GLU A 11 1.28 -3.90 16.52
N GLY A 12 2.27 -4.65 16.02
CA GLY A 12 2.22 -6.11 15.93
C GLY A 12 1.46 -6.65 14.70
N PHE A 13 1.06 -5.76 13.79
CA PHE A 13 0.57 -6.08 12.46
C PHE A 13 1.64 -5.82 11.40
N GLN A 14 1.59 -6.60 10.32
CA GLN A 14 2.35 -6.33 9.10
C GLN A 14 1.43 -5.63 8.11
N VAL A 15 1.76 -4.39 7.77
CA VAL A 15 1.03 -3.61 6.76
C VAL A 15 1.74 -3.80 5.43
N TRP A 16 1.19 -4.66 4.57
CA TRP A 16 1.67 -4.86 3.21
C TRP A 16 1.11 -3.78 2.29
N ASN A 17 1.98 -3.11 1.55
CA ASN A 17 1.65 -2.13 0.52
C ASN A 17 2.14 -2.66 -0.84
N TYR A 18 1.21 -3.15 -1.64
CA TYR A 18 1.41 -3.63 -3.00
C TYR A 18 1.29 -2.46 -3.97
N MET A 19 2.42 -2.00 -4.48
CA MET A 19 2.47 -0.81 -5.34
C MET A 19 2.70 -1.20 -6.80
N GLU A 20 1.92 -0.60 -7.70
CA GLU A 20 2.04 -0.79 -9.13
C GLU A 20 2.29 0.54 -9.82
N CYS A 21 3.27 0.58 -10.71
CA CYS A 21 3.64 1.77 -11.47
C CYS A 21 3.45 1.52 -12.98
N GLU A 22 2.75 2.46 -13.60
CA GLU A 22 2.66 2.58 -15.05
C GLU A 22 3.42 3.84 -15.49
N LYS A 23 4.09 3.74 -16.64
CA LYS A 23 4.72 4.88 -17.31
C LYS A 23 3.99 5.14 -18.61
N ASP A 24 3.68 6.41 -18.86
CA ASP A 24 3.17 6.82 -20.17
C ASP A 24 4.32 6.99 -21.19
N GLU A 25 3.97 7.38 -22.42
CA GLU A 25 4.93 7.59 -23.52
C GLU A 25 5.92 8.74 -23.24
N GLU A 26 5.56 9.67 -22.35
CA GLU A 26 6.40 10.78 -21.90
C GLU A 26 7.28 10.39 -20.69
N GLY A 27 7.15 9.15 -20.20
CA GLY A 27 7.88 8.62 -19.06
C GLY A 27 7.34 9.04 -17.70
N ARG A 28 6.16 9.67 -17.63
CA ARG A 28 5.51 10.06 -16.37
C ARG A 28 5.00 8.83 -15.65
N GLU A 29 5.32 8.75 -14.37
CA GLU A 29 4.93 7.63 -13.52
C GLU A 29 3.55 7.86 -12.90
N THR A 30 2.72 6.82 -12.91
CA THR A 30 1.46 6.75 -12.17
C THR A 30 1.50 5.53 -11.28
N TRP A 31 1.55 5.77 -9.97
CA TRP A 31 1.61 4.76 -8.93
C TRP A 31 0.22 4.50 -8.35
N ARG A 32 -0.12 3.23 -8.17
CA ARG A 32 -1.31 2.74 -7.48
C ARG A 32 -0.87 1.89 -6.30
N ILE A 33 -1.72 1.82 -5.28
CA ILE A 33 -1.46 1.06 -4.06
C ILE A 33 -2.62 0.13 -3.76
N ASN A 34 -2.31 -1.03 -3.19
CA ASN A 34 -3.27 -1.88 -2.52
C ASN A 34 -2.67 -2.31 -1.18
N VAL A 35 -3.45 -2.27 -0.11
CA VAL A 35 -2.98 -2.52 1.25
C VAL A 35 -3.62 -3.77 1.82
N GLU A 36 -2.82 -4.64 2.44
CA GLU A 36 -3.28 -5.81 3.18
C GLU A 36 -2.68 -5.76 4.58
N VAL A 37 -3.48 -6.08 5.60
CA VAL A 37 -3.00 -6.12 6.98
C VAL A 37 -2.93 -7.57 7.42
N LYS A 38 -1.76 -7.99 7.91
CA LYS A 38 -1.54 -9.33 8.44
C LYS A 38 -1.18 -9.30 9.91
N ARG A 39 -1.48 -10.39 10.61
CA ARG A 39 -0.99 -10.65 11.98
C ARG A 39 -0.48 -12.09 12.03
N GLY A 40 0.79 -12.28 12.39
CA GLY A 40 1.40 -13.62 12.40
C GLY A 40 1.42 -14.31 11.03
N GLY A 41 1.44 -13.54 9.94
CA GLY A 41 1.39 -14.05 8.56
C GLY A 41 -0.01 -14.31 8.01
N GLU A 42 -1.05 -14.23 8.83
CA GLU A 42 -2.45 -14.38 8.41
C GLU A 42 -3.08 -13.02 8.07
N ALA A 43 -3.82 -12.94 6.96
CA ALA A 43 -4.53 -11.72 6.58
C ALA A 43 -5.72 -11.46 7.50
N VAL A 44 -5.66 -10.37 8.27
CA VAL A 44 -6.74 -9.91 9.15
C VAL A 44 -7.60 -8.83 8.49
N VAL A 45 -7.02 -8.09 7.55
CA VAL A 45 -7.76 -7.25 6.60
C VAL A 45 -7.34 -7.69 5.19
N PRO A 46 -8.28 -8.14 4.35
CA PRO A 46 -7.96 -8.51 2.97
C PRO A 46 -7.48 -7.29 2.18
N VAL A 47 -6.96 -7.52 0.99
CA VAL A 47 -6.45 -6.46 0.12
C VAL A 47 -7.51 -5.37 -0.11
N VAL A 48 -7.20 -4.14 0.29
CA VAL A 48 -7.98 -2.92 0.06
C VAL A 48 -7.28 -2.05 -0.96
N ALA A 49 -7.95 -1.73 -2.06
CA ALA A 49 -7.43 -0.81 -3.06
C ALA A 49 -7.36 0.62 -2.53
N GLY A 50 -6.28 1.32 -2.83
CA GLY A 50 -6.19 2.77 -2.64
C GLY A 50 -7.20 3.50 -3.52
N ASP A 51 -7.68 4.65 -3.03
CA ASP A 51 -8.71 5.47 -3.68
C ASP A 51 -8.16 6.42 -4.76
N ARG A 52 -6.84 6.57 -4.82
CA ARG A 52 -6.16 7.54 -5.70
C ARG A 52 -4.84 6.99 -6.25
N THR A 53 -4.36 7.66 -7.29
CA THR A 53 -3.04 7.43 -7.87
C THR A 53 -2.04 8.50 -7.40
N PHE A 54 -0.76 8.21 -7.55
CA PHE A 54 0.34 9.09 -7.11
C PHE A 54 1.35 9.29 -8.23
N ALA A 55 1.89 10.50 -8.36
CA ALA A 55 2.92 10.80 -9.36
C ALA A 55 4.33 10.37 -8.92
N ASP A 56 4.48 9.89 -7.68
CA ASP A 56 5.77 9.54 -7.07
C ASP A 56 5.64 8.29 -6.19
N ARG A 57 6.69 7.47 -6.20
CA ARG A 57 6.78 6.23 -5.42
C ARG A 57 6.76 6.49 -3.91
N GLY A 58 7.47 7.52 -3.44
CA GLY A 58 7.54 7.86 -2.02
C GLY A 58 6.19 8.33 -1.48
N LEU A 59 5.41 9.06 -2.28
CA LEU A 59 4.03 9.41 -1.94
C LEU A 59 3.11 8.18 -1.88
N ALA A 60 3.23 7.26 -2.85
CA ALA A 60 2.49 6.00 -2.83
C ALA A 60 2.82 5.15 -1.59
N GLN A 61 4.11 5.06 -1.21
CA GLN A 61 4.54 4.36 -0.01
C GLN A 61 3.93 4.97 1.26
N GLN A 62 4.02 6.28 1.43
CA GLN A 62 3.44 6.98 2.58
C GLN A 62 1.92 6.81 2.65
N ALA A 63 1.24 6.85 1.51
CA ALA A 63 -0.19 6.65 1.45
C ALA A 63 -0.60 5.22 1.83
N GLY A 64 0.14 4.20 1.40
CA GLY A 64 -0.15 2.82 1.83
C GLY A 64 0.09 2.60 3.31
N ARG A 65 1.14 3.19 3.89
CA ARG A 65 1.35 3.18 5.34
C ARG A 65 0.21 3.87 6.09
N ALA A 66 -0.25 5.02 5.61
CA ALA A 66 -1.36 5.77 6.22
C ALA A 66 -2.69 5.00 6.13
N LEU A 67 -2.98 4.39 4.97
CA LEU A 67 -4.15 3.55 4.78
C LEU A 67 -4.10 2.32 5.71
N GLY A 68 -2.95 1.64 5.80
CA GLY A 68 -2.79 0.50 6.72
C GLY A 68 -2.97 0.86 8.18
N ALA A 69 -2.43 2.00 8.62
CA ALA A 69 -2.65 2.51 9.98
C ALA A 69 -4.14 2.78 10.26
N LYS A 70 -4.87 3.35 9.27
CA LYS A 70 -6.31 3.53 9.37
C LYS A 70 -7.05 2.20 9.49
N LEU A 71 -6.72 1.22 8.66
CA LEU A 71 -7.35 -0.11 8.70
C LEU A 71 -7.10 -0.81 10.04
N ILE A 72 -5.89 -0.68 10.61
CA ILE A 72 -5.57 -1.21 11.94
C ILE A 72 -6.42 -0.53 13.02
N ALA A 73 -6.57 0.80 12.96
CA ALA A 73 -7.41 1.53 13.90
C ALA A 73 -8.90 1.11 13.82
N GLU A 74 -9.37 0.68 12.66
CA GLU A 74 -10.73 0.15 12.45
C GLU A 74 -10.91 -1.31 12.94
N LEU A 75 -9.82 -2.05 13.23
CA LEU A 75 -9.88 -3.37 13.86
C LEU A 75 -10.11 -3.32 15.39
N GLY A 76 -10.03 -2.11 15.99
CA GLY A 76 -10.18 -1.84 17.42
C GLY A 76 -11.63 -1.63 17.86
#